data_AF-A0A8C0PXH3-F1
#
_entry.id   AF-A0A8C0PXH3-F1
#
_cell.length_a   1.000
_cell.length_b   1.000
_cell.length_c   1.000
_cell.angle_alpha   90.00
_cell.angle_beta   90.00
_cell.angle_gamma   90.00
#
_symmetry.space_group_name_H-M   'P 1'
#
loop_
_entity.id
_entity.type
_entity.pdbx_description
1 polymer ?
#
loop_
_entity_poly.entity_id
_entity_poly.type
_entity_poly.pdbx_seq_one_letter_code
_entity_poly.pdbx_strand_id
1 'polypeptide(L)'
;MATLKEKLIAPVAEEAAIPNNKITVVGVGQVGMACAISILGKSVADELALVDVLEDKLKGEMMDLQHGSLFLQTPKIVADKDYSVTANSKIVVVTAGVRQQEGESCLNLVQRNVNVFKFIIPQIVKYSPDCIIIVVSNPDSSSVNNGEGHSSVYPECSGLNQCDQSEAEG
;
A
#
# COMPACT_ATOMS: atom_id res chain seq x y z
N MET A 1 39.31 2.27 -14.45
CA MET A 1 39.21 3.75 -14.40
C MET A 1 38.12 4.09 -13.41
N ALA A 2 38.39 4.93 -12.41
CA ALA A 2 37.41 5.32 -11.41
C ALA A 2 36.24 6.08 -12.05
N THR A 3 35.01 5.78 -11.64
CA THR A 3 33.79 6.41 -12.18
C THR A 3 33.73 7.89 -11.80
N LEU A 4 33.01 8.72 -12.57
CA LEU A 4 32.81 10.14 -12.22
C LEU A 4 32.19 10.31 -10.83
N LYS A 5 31.33 9.35 -10.42
CA LYS A 5 30.74 9.30 -9.09
C LYS A 5 31.79 9.19 -7.99
N GLU A 6 32.76 8.29 -8.14
CA GLU A 6 33.86 8.08 -7.17
C GLU A 6 34.81 9.27 -7.07
N LYS A 7 34.95 10.06 -8.16
CA LYS A 7 35.78 11.27 -8.15
C LYS A 7 35.09 12.47 -7.51
N LEU A 8 33.75 12.52 -7.58
CA LEU A 8 32.95 13.65 -7.09
C LEU A 8 32.43 13.44 -5.66
N ILE A 9 32.21 12.19 -5.25
CA ILE A 9 31.58 11.84 -3.99
C ILE A 9 32.50 10.88 -3.24
N ALA A 10 33.10 11.35 -2.15
CA ALA A 10 33.84 10.50 -1.22
C ALA A 10 32.86 10.01 -0.14
N PRO A 11 32.61 8.70 -0.01
CA PRO A 11 31.78 8.18 1.06
C PRO A 11 32.49 8.38 2.41
N VAL A 12 31.86 9.14 3.31
CA VAL A 12 32.39 9.42 4.66
C VAL A 12 31.88 8.40 5.68
N ALA A 13 30.80 7.68 5.37
CA ALA A 13 30.25 6.58 6.15
C ALA A 13 29.59 5.54 5.23
N GLU A 14 29.47 4.30 5.71
CA GLU A 14 28.61 3.29 5.10
C GLU A 14 27.16 3.78 5.17
N GLU A 15 26.40 3.61 4.08
CA GLU A 15 25.02 4.09 3.96
C GLU A 15 24.14 3.33 4.97
N ALA A 16 24.08 3.83 6.20
CA ALA A 16 23.32 3.22 7.27
C ALA A 16 21.84 3.22 6.86
N ALA A 17 21.21 2.05 6.91
CA ALA A 17 19.78 1.90 6.72
C ALA A 17 19.05 2.69 7.83
N ILE A 18 18.74 3.95 7.54
CA ILE A 18 17.88 4.79 8.38
C ILE A 18 16.58 4.00 8.59
N PRO A 19 16.01 3.96 9.81
CA PRO A 19 14.74 3.29 10.05
C PRO A 19 13.63 4.03 9.27
N ASN A 20 13.41 3.60 8.03
CA ASN A 20 12.50 4.23 7.10
C ASN A 20 11.08 4.19 7.67
N ASN A 21 10.40 5.34 7.68
CA ASN A 21 8.94 5.37 7.70
C ASN A 21 8.43 4.87 6.36
N LYS A 22 8.55 3.55 6.17
CA LYS A 22 8.14 2.90 4.94
C LYS A 22 6.65 2.64 4.99
N ILE A 23 5.95 3.12 3.96
CA ILE A 23 4.53 2.90 3.78
C ILE A 23 4.32 2.14 2.49
N THR A 24 3.52 1.09 2.55
CA THR A 24 3.10 0.34 1.36
C THR A 24 1.66 0.66 1.01
N VAL A 25 1.37 0.82 -0.27
CA VAL A 25 0.02 0.87 -0.82
C VAL A 25 -0.18 -0.34 -1.72
N VAL A 26 -1.17 -1.17 -1.40
CA VAL A 26 -1.56 -2.34 -2.20
C VAL A 26 -2.79 -1.96 -3.03
N GLY A 27 -2.61 -2.01 -4.36
CA GLY A 27 -3.53 -1.55 -5.39
C GLY A 27 -3.22 -0.12 -5.84
N VAL A 28 -2.87 0.05 -7.11
CA VAL A 28 -2.71 1.37 -7.78
C VAL A 28 -3.99 1.78 -8.50
N GLY A 29 -5.13 1.54 -7.87
CA GLY A 29 -6.43 2.07 -8.29
C GLY A 29 -6.55 3.58 -8.06
N GLN A 30 -7.71 4.16 -8.38
CA GLN A 30 -7.97 5.59 -8.10
C GLN A 30 -7.80 5.93 -6.61
N VAL A 31 -8.31 5.05 -5.73
CA VAL A 31 -8.18 5.21 -4.28
C VAL A 31 -6.72 5.06 -3.83
N GLY A 32 -6.04 4.01 -4.30
CA GLY A 32 -4.64 3.77 -3.97
C GLY A 32 -3.71 4.91 -4.38
N MET A 33 -3.89 5.45 -5.59
CA MET A 33 -3.11 6.59 -6.07
C MET A 33 -3.42 7.88 -5.31
N ALA A 34 -4.69 8.13 -4.97
CA ALA A 34 -5.06 9.26 -4.12
C ALA A 34 -4.42 9.16 -2.73
N CYS A 35 -4.37 7.96 -2.13
CA CYS A 35 -3.66 7.70 -0.88
C CYS A 35 -2.15 7.94 -1.04
N ALA A 36 -1.52 7.39 -2.08
CA ALA A 36 -0.10 7.54 -2.35
C ALA A 36 0.31 9.01 -2.49
N ILE A 37 -0.40 9.80 -3.30
CA ILE A 37 -0.15 11.23 -3.49
C ILE A 37 -0.35 11.99 -2.17
N SER A 38 -1.38 11.66 -1.40
CA SER A 38 -1.64 12.31 -0.11
C SER A 38 -0.55 12.03 0.92
N ILE A 39 0.00 10.81 0.93
CA ILE A 39 1.13 10.42 1.80
C ILE A 39 2.38 11.20 1.41
N LEU A 40 2.67 11.27 0.11
CA LEU A 40 3.82 11.99 -0.44
C LEU A 40 3.71 13.49 -0.18
N GLY A 41 2.54 14.09 -0.38
CA GLY A 41 2.33 15.53 -0.15
C GLY A 41 2.39 15.95 1.32
N LYS A 42 2.18 15.02 2.27
CA LYS A 42 2.31 15.27 3.70
C LYS A 42 3.69 14.93 4.27
N SER A 43 4.62 14.44 3.44
CA SER A 43 5.98 14.03 3.84
C SER A 43 6.00 13.06 5.04
N VAL A 44 5.03 12.13 5.12
CA VAL A 44 4.91 11.19 6.26
C VAL A 44 5.80 9.95 6.07
N ALA A 45 6.18 9.65 4.83
CA ALA A 45 6.94 8.47 4.47
C ALA A 45 8.30 8.83 3.85
N ASP A 46 9.33 8.10 4.26
CA ASP A 46 10.67 8.15 3.65
C ASP A 46 10.77 7.19 2.46
N GLU A 47 10.02 6.09 2.51
CA GLU A 47 9.95 5.11 1.43
C GLU A 47 8.48 4.77 1.14
N LEU A 48 8.08 4.89 -0.12
CA LEU A 48 6.77 4.49 -0.59
C LEU A 48 6.92 3.25 -1.48
N ALA A 49 6.25 2.17 -1.10
CA ALA A 49 6.17 0.95 -1.91
C ALA A 49 4.77 0.80 -2.50
N LEU A 50 4.68 0.56 -3.80
CA LEU A 50 3.43 0.28 -4.50
C LEU A 50 3.41 -1.18 -4.96
N VAL A 51 2.29 -1.87 -4.72
CA VAL A 51 2.10 -3.25 -5.18
C VAL A 51 0.79 -3.38 -5.91
N ASP A 52 0.82 -3.93 -7.12
CA ASP A 52 -0.38 -4.25 -7.89
C ASP A 52 -0.10 -5.46 -8.80
N VAL A 53 -1.16 -6.13 -9.23
CA VAL A 53 -1.10 -7.24 -10.18
C VAL A 53 -0.91 -6.77 -11.62
N LEU A 54 -1.26 -5.51 -11.93
CA LEU A 54 -1.15 -4.90 -13.26
C LEU A 54 0.20 -4.18 -13.42
N GLU A 55 1.22 -4.90 -13.89
CA GLU A 55 2.61 -4.42 -14.03
C GLU A 55 2.74 -3.16 -14.89
N ASP A 56 2.09 -3.11 -16.05
CA ASP A 56 2.17 -1.94 -16.95
C ASP A 56 1.62 -0.67 -16.29
N LYS A 57 0.49 -0.81 -15.60
CA LYS A 57 -0.14 0.30 -14.87
C LYS A 57 0.74 0.72 -13.70
N LEU A 58 1.20 -0.25 -12.91
CA LEU A 58 2.05 -0.05 -11.75
C LEU A 58 3.32 0.74 -12.11
N LYS A 59 3.99 0.35 -13.20
CA LYS A 59 5.18 1.03 -13.69
C LYS A 59 4.88 2.45 -14.17
N GLY A 60 3.75 2.64 -14.88
CA GLY A 60 3.30 3.96 -15.32
C GLY A 60 3.08 4.93 -14.16
N GLU A 61 2.31 4.49 -13.16
CA GLU A 61 2.00 5.29 -11.96
C GLU A 61 3.27 5.58 -11.12
N MET A 62 4.17 4.59 -10.99
CA MET A 62 5.46 4.79 -10.32
C MET A 62 6.30 5.88 -11.01
N MET A 63 6.42 5.83 -12.33
CA MET A 63 7.19 6.82 -13.10
C MET A 63 6.59 8.22 -12.96
N ASP A 64 5.27 8.34 -12.93
CA ASP A 64 4.60 9.62 -12.74
C ASP A 64 4.95 10.25 -11.37
N LEU A 65 4.88 9.45 -10.29
CA LEU A 65 5.29 9.89 -8.96
C LEU A 65 6.79 10.21 -8.87
N GLN A 66 7.64 9.44 -9.57
CA GLN A 66 9.08 9.70 -9.62
C GLN A 66 9.42 10.98 -10.38
N HIS A 67 8.71 11.31 -11.47
CA HIS A 67 8.85 12.62 -12.12
C HIS A 67 8.41 13.76 -11.20
N GLY A 68 7.39 13.52 -10.37
CA GLY A 68 6.96 14.44 -9.32
C GLY A 68 7.94 14.57 -8.15
N SER A 69 8.97 13.72 -8.03
CA SER A 69 9.89 13.69 -6.89
C SER A 69 10.60 15.02 -6.63
N LEU A 70 10.80 15.84 -7.67
CA LEU A 70 11.37 17.19 -7.53
C LEU A 70 10.54 18.11 -6.60
N PHE A 71 9.24 17.84 -6.46
CA PHE A 71 8.32 18.60 -5.63
C PHE A 71 8.00 17.91 -4.29
N LEU A 72 8.52 16.70 -4.08
CA LEU A 72 8.22 15.87 -2.93
C LEU A 72 9.47 15.75 -2.05
N GLN A 73 9.27 15.61 -0.74
CA GLN A 73 10.37 15.39 0.21
C GLN A 73 10.67 13.90 0.44
N THR A 74 9.93 13.00 -0.22
CA THR A 74 10.11 11.55 -0.09
C THR A 74 11.21 11.05 -1.02
N PRO A 75 12.29 10.46 -0.48
CA PRO A 75 13.47 10.12 -1.27
C PRO A 75 13.34 8.85 -2.12
N LYS A 76 12.44 7.91 -1.78
CA LYS A 76 12.42 6.60 -2.45
C LYS A 76 11.00 6.11 -2.74
N ILE A 77 10.68 5.95 -4.02
CA ILE A 77 9.45 5.33 -4.49
C ILE A 77 9.82 4.05 -5.25
N VAL A 78 9.30 2.92 -4.79
CA VAL A 78 9.50 1.60 -5.40
C VAL A 78 8.14 1.00 -5.76
N ALA A 79 8.07 0.28 -6.87
CA ALA A 79 6.86 -0.40 -7.28
C ALA A 79 7.20 -1.75 -7.91
N ASP A 80 6.51 -2.80 -7.46
CA ASP A 80 6.67 -4.15 -8.01
C ASP A 80 5.42 -4.98 -7.70
N LYS A 81 5.20 -6.03 -8.48
CA LYS A 81 4.15 -7.01 -8.23
C LYS A 81 4.52 -7.94 -7.07
N ASP A 82 5.81 -8.18 -6.88
CA ASP A 82 6.29 -9.03 -5.81
C ASP A 82 6.24 -8.33 -4.46
N TYR A 83 5.62 -8.98 -3.48
CA TYR A 83 5.50 -8.45 -2.13
C TYR A 83 6.83 -8.30 -1.39
N SER A 84 7.96 -8.78 -1.94
CA SER A 84 9.28 -8.52 -1.37
C SER A 84 9.60 -7.04 -1.26
N VAL A 85 9.02 -6.19 -2.13
CA VAL A 85 9.21 -4.74 -2.04
C VAL A 85 8.50 -4.11 -0.85
N THR A 86 7.59 -4.83 -0.19
CA THR A 86 6.88 -4.35 1.02
C THR A 86 7.65 -4.65 2.30
N ALA A 87 8.84 -5.22 2.21
CA ALA A 87 9.62 -5.59 3.40
C ALA A 87 9.93 -4.39 4.30
N ASN A 88 9.78 -4.59 5.60
CA ASN A 88 10.01 -3.60 6.67
C ASN A 88 9.10 -2.35 6.59
N SER A 89 7.87 -2.51 6.11
CA SER A 89 6.86 -1.45 6.13
C SER A 89 6.26 -1.27 7.52
N LYS A 90 6.11 -0.01 7.97
CA LYS A 90 5.41 0.31 9.22
C LYS A 90 3.90 0.34 9.05
N ILE A 91 3.45 0.81 7.89
CA ILE A 91 2.03 0.92 7.55
C ILE A 91 1.81 0.32 6.17
N VAL A 92 0.76 -0.49 6.04
CA VAL A 92 0.34 -1.07 4.77
C VAL A 92 -1.12 -0.72 4.52
N VAL A 93 -1.36 0.09 3.51
CA VAL A 93 -2.70 0.52 3.09
C VAL A 93 -3.18 -0.42 2.00
N VAL A 94 -4.21 -1.22 2.31
CA VAL A 94 -4.82 -2.14 1.37
C VAL A 94 -6.02 -1.46 0.74
N THR A 95 -5.87 -1.11 -0.54
CA THR A 95 -6.94 -0.55 -1.38
C THR A 95 -7.39 -1.51 -2.48
N ALA A 96 -6.69 -2.64 -2.62
CA ALA A 96 -7.06 -3.72 -3.51
C ALA A 96 -8.42 -4.28 -3.10
N GLY A 97 -9.32 -4.35 -4.08
CA GLY A 97 -10.69 -4.80 -3.90
C GLY A 97 -11.36 -4.99 -5.25
N VAL A 98 -12.39 -5.83 -5.25
CA VAL A 98 -13.20 -6.07 -6.44
C VAL A 98 -14.30 -5.01 -6.48
N ARG A 99 -14.56 -4.46 -7.67
CA ARG A 99 -15.71 -3.56 -7.88
C ARG A 99 -17.01 -4.37 -7.85
N GLN A 100 -18.06 -3.80 -7.26
CA GLN A 100 -19.39 -4.39 -7.33
C GLN A 100 -19.84 -4.46 -8.78
N GLN A 101 -20.42 -5.59 -9.16
CA GLN A 101 -21.07 -5.72 -10.45
C GLN A 101 -22.53 -5.27 -10.35
N GLU A 102 -23.09 -4.77 -11.44
CA GLU A 102 -24.51 -4.39 -11.48
C GLU A 102 -25.39 -5.59 -11.10
N GLY A 103 -26.24 -5.40 -10.09
CA GLY A 103 -27.13 -6.45 -9.56
C GLY A 103 -26.47 -7.44 -8.60
N GLU A 104 -25.19 -7.26 -8.23
CA GLU A 104 -24.52 -8.11 -7.25
C GLU A 104 -24.94 -7.77 -5.81
N SER A 105 -25.19 -8.79 -4.99
CA SER A 105 -25.48 -8.60 -3.57
C SER A 105 -24.25 -8.15 -2.79
N CYS A 106 -24.46 -7.35 -1.74
CA CYS A 106 -23.39 -6.93 -0.83
C CYS A 106 -22.62 -8.13 -0.24
N LEU A 107 -23.31 -9.23 0.08
CA LEU A 107 -22.69 -10.45 0.59
C LEU A 107 -21.74 -11.09 -0.42
N ASN A 108 -22.11 -11.14 -1.71
CA ASN A 108 -21.24 -11.69 -2.76
C ASN A 108 -19.99 -10.83 -2.95
N LEU A 109 -20.14 -9.50 -2.90
CA LEU A 109 -19.01 -8.57 -2.96
C LEU A 109 -18.02 -8.79 -1.81
N VAL A 110 -18.53 -8.90 -0.57
CA VAL A 110 -17.70 -9.17 0.61
C VAL A 110 -16.98 -10.51 0.45
N GLN A 111 -17.67 -11.57 0.01
CA GLN A 111 -17.07 -12.88 -0.17
C GLN A 111 -15.90 -12.85 -1.18
N ARG A 112 -16.05 -12.11 -2.29
CA ARG A 112 -14.97 -11.92 -3.28
C ARG A 112 -13.80 -11.14 -2.69
N ASN A 113 -14.07 -10.09 -1.92
CA ASN A 113 -13.01 -9.31 -1.26
C ASN A 113 -12.27 -10.12 -0.19
N VAL A 114 -12.96 -10.95 0.59
CA VAL A 114 -12.34 -11.89 1.55
C VAL A 114 -11.39 -12.84 0.81
N ASN A 115 -11.80 -13.39 -0.33
CA ASN A 115 -10.93 -14.27 -1.12
C ASN A 115 -9.67 -13.53 -1.58
N VAL A 116 -9.78 -12.28 -2.03
CA VAL A 116 -8.62 -11.45 -2.39
C VAL A 116 -7.72 -11.22 -1.17
N PHE A 117 -8.28 -10.85 -0.01
CA PHE A 117 -7.51 -10.61 1.21
C PHE A 117 -6.78 -11.85 1.73
N LYS A 118 -7.36 -13.05 1.56
CA LYS A 118 -6.69 -14.32 1.89
C LYS A 118 -5.37 -14.52 1.14
N PHE A 119 -5.21 -13.93 -0.05
CA PHE A 119 -3.94 -13.97 -0.77
C PHE A 119 -3.01 -12.82 -0.38
N ILE A 120 -3.55 -11.62 -0.15
CA ILE A 120 -2.78 -10.40 0.09
C ILE A 120 -2.19 -10.36 1.51
N ILE A 121 -3.00 -10.61 2.53
CA ILE A 121 -2.61 -10.42 3.95
C ILE A 121 -1.42 -11.32 4.33
N PRO A 122 -1.40 -12.63 4.02
CA PRO A 122 -0.27 -13.48 4.40
C PRO A 122 1.04 -13.05 3.75
N GLN A 123 1.01 -12.54 2.52
CA GLN A 123 2.20 -12.02 1.85
C GLN A 123 2.72 -10.75 2.54
N ILE A 124 1.83 -9.84 2.92
CA ILE A 124 2.21 -8.63 3.67
C ILE A 124 2.87 -9.00 5.00
N VAL A 125 2.21 -9.84 5.81
CA VAL A 125 2.69 -10.23 7.15
C VAL A 125 4.02 -10.99 7.06
N LYS A 126 4.23 -11.77 5.99
CA LYS A 126 5.50 -12.47 5.74
C LYS A 126 6.69 -11.52 5.61
N TYR A 127 6.53 -10.37 4.93
CA TYR A 127 7.62 -9.42 4.70
C TYR A 127 7.66 -8.28 5.72
N SER A 128 6.53 -8.02 6.38
CA SER A 128 6.35 -6.94 7.36
C SER A 128 5.47 -7.40 8.53
N PRO A 129 6.04 -8.20 9.47
CA PRO A 129 5.28 -8.76 10.58
C PRO A 129 4.81 -7.70 11.58
N ASP A 130 5.56 -6.62 11.75
CA ASP A 130 5.28 -5.54 12.72
C ASP A 130 4.45 -4.38 12.13
N CYS A 131 3.87 -4.57 10.94
CA CYS A 131 3.15 -3.49 10.25
C CYS A 131 1.71 -3.30 10.73
N ILE A 132 1.23 -2.06 10.62
CA ILE A 132 -0.18 -1.73 10.80
C ILE A 132 -0.87 -1.82 9.43
N ILE A 133 -1.88 -2.68 9.32
CA ILE A 133 -2.68 -2.84 8.09
C ILE A 133 -3.91 -1.94 8.16
N ILE A 134 -4.04 -1.02 7.19
CA ILE A 134 -5.20 -0.14 7.04
C ILE A 134 -5.98 -0.59 5.81
N VAL A 135 -7.20 -1.07 6.00
CA VAL A 135 -8.08 -1.51 4.90
C VAL A 135 -8.97 -0.35 4.48
N VAL A 136 -8.88 0.06 3.21
CA VAL A 136 -9.65 1.19 2.63
C VAL A 136 -10.68 0.69 1.60
N SER A 137 -10.96 -0.62 1.61
CA SER A 137 -11.93 -1.22 0.70
C SER A 137 -13.35 -0.95 1.19
N ASN A 138 -14.02 0.02 0.56
CA ASN A 138 -15.44 0.27 0.80
C ASN A 138 -16.27 -0.91 0.26
N PRO A 139 -17.13 -1.57 1.05
CA PRO A 139 -18.22 -2.37 0.49
C PRO A 139 -19.13 -1.39 -0.25
N ASP A 140 -19.19 -1.54 -1.57
CA ASP A 140 -19.82 -0.59 -2.47
C ASP A 140 -21.25 -0.25 -2.01
N SER A 141 -21.41 0.99 -1.55
CA SER A 141 -22.70 1.56 -1.16
C SER A 141 -23.36 2.16 -2.40
N SER A 142 -23.57 1.36 -3.45
CA SER A 142 -24.35 1.76 -4.63
C SER A 142 -25.86 1.75 -4.32
N SER A 143 -26.22 2.42 -3.22
CA SER A 143 -27.53 2.96 -2.90
C SER A 143 -27.33 4.29 -2.19
N VAL A 144 -26.45 5.15 -2.70
CA VAL A 144 -26.52 6.58 -2.37
C VAL A 144 -27.66 7.17 -3.19
N ASN A 145 -28.89 6.96 -2.70
CA ASN A 145 -29.93 7.94 -2.93
C ASN A 145 -29.51 9.24 -2.25
N ASN A 146 -29.66 10.34 -2.98
CA ASN A 146 -29.36 11.70 -2.55
C ASN A 146 -29.83 11.99 -1.12
N GLY A 147 -28.92 12.52 -0.31
CA GLY A 147 -29.24 13.25 0.91
C GLY A 147 -29.22 12.38 2.16
N GLU A 148 -28.03 12.18 2.74
CA GLU A 148 -27.77 12.49 4.15
C GLU A 148 -26.30 12.16 4.46
N GLY A 149 -25.61 13.15 5.03
CA GLY A 149 -24.21 13.03 5.42
C GLY A 149 -24.08 12.12 6.64
N HIS A 150 -23.72 10.86 6.40
CA HIS A 150 -23.16 10.01 7.43
C HIS A 150 -21.68 9.78 7.13
N SER A 151 -20.84 10.51 7.87
CA SER A 151 -19.43 10.20 8.07
C SER A 151 -19.32 8.75 8.55
N SER A 152 -18.91 7.84 7.66
CA SER A 152 -18.60 6.47 8.04
C SER A 152 -17.30 6.48 8.84
N VAL A 153 -17.46 6.50 10.17
CA VAL A 153 -16.39 6.27 11.14
C VAL A 153 -16.05 4.79 11.06
N TYR A 154 -14.92 4.45 10.44
CA TYR A 154 -14.35 3.11 10.59
C TYR A 154 -13.75 3.01 12.00
N PRO A 155 -14.11 2.00 12.81
CA PRO A 155 -13.39 1.73 14.04
C PRO A 155 -11.95 1.35 13.67
N GLU A 156 -10.98 1.90 14.39
CA GLU A 156 -9.57 1.57 14.24
C GLU A 156 -9.39 0.05 14.36
N CYS A 157 -9.13 -0.63 13.25
CA CYS A 157 -8.71 -2.03 13.23
C CYS A 157 -7.23 -2.14 13.66
N SER A 158 -6.93 -1.67 14.87
CA SER A 158 -5.63 -1.85 15.53
C SER A 158 -5.47 -3.26 16.14
N GLY A 159 -6.46 -4.16 15.95
CA GLY A 159 -6.55 -5.48 16.60
C GLY A 159 -6.23 -6.72 15.76
N LEU A 160 -5.80 -6.61 14.49
CA LEU A 160 -5.52 -7.78 13.65
C LEU A 160 -4.23 -8.54 14.01
N ASN A 161 -3.42 -8.03 14.95
CA ASN A 161 -2.23 -8.71 15.47
C ASN A 161 -2.54 -9.89 16.43
N GLN A 162 -3.80 -10.28 16.60
CA GLN A 162 -4.22 -11.41 17.45
C GLN A 162 -5.07 -12.47 16.73
N CYS A 163 -5.11 -12.51 15.40
CA CYS A 163 -5.65 -13.70 14.71
C CYS A 163 -4.61 -14.82 14.73
N ASP A 164 -4.64 -15.55 15.84
CA ASP A 164 -4.26 -16.94 16.07
C ASP A 164 -3.36 -17.62 15.02
N GLN A 165 -2.12 -17.86 15.44
CA GLN A 165 -1.16 -18.79 14.83
C GLN A 165 -1.59 -20.28 14.95
N SER A 166 -2.87 -20.59 15.18
CA SER A 166 -3.31 -21.97 15.52
C SER A 166 -4.03 -22.74 14.41
N GLU A 167 -4.24 -22.18 13.20
CA GLU A 167 -4.93 -22.90 12.11
C GLU A 167 -4.00 -23.29 10.94
N ALA A 168 -2.68 -23.23 11.12
CA ALA A 168 -1.71 -23.63 10.09
C ALA A 168 -1.17 -25.07 10.24
N GLU A 169 -1.56 -25.82 11.26
CA GLU A 169 -1.26 -27.25 11.38
C GLU A 169 -2.50 -28.02 11.88
N GLY A 170 -3.20 -28.68 10.96
CA GLY A 170 -4.38 -29.51 11.24
C GLY A 170 -5.15 -29.90 9.98
#